data_AF-A0A8C9NY50-F1
#
_entry.id   AF-A0A8C9NY50-F1
#
_cell.length_a   1.000
_cell.length_b   1.000
_cell.length_c   1.000
_cell.angle_alpha   90.00
_cell.angle_beta   90.00
_cell.angle_gamma   90.00
#
_symmetry.space_group_name_H-M   'P 1'
#
loop_
_entity.id
_entity.type
_entity.pdbx_description
1 polymer ?
#
loop_
_entity_poly.entity_id
_entity_poly.type
_entity_poly.pdbx_seq_one_letter_code
_entity_poly.pdbx_strand_id
1 'polypeptide(L)'
;MSCGINFMAKLRLIYPHADTLCEKDFEWLFDCPETKQFLEWFCSTVGEENVLSPAEVDAYEALLAAGKPILESDALEEALQLCCQDLQLPSSRVVEGPSQEALQQELQELKHRRDCQLWRYRKLLALTNKLQQEQKYLEEEEKVVKQELRMAHMDLKAKIFKTRAVLSQVSKAAKQVSESPGNIGMSQLPTLLCQMDLAPYLEQEQQATDAFETFIQQVLPESKTSMPKNLGTDEDELLEDQDSFWKELGQIETAHICARREVIVTAAKVEGARAALEWAQRTLEALEDNQVGQCPHSSTILYIAHTLAQRLPPLLQAEARRLCLPVLHRHFSLQVARLQDTARRQEEAAAWLLSQHSRLDLLELQLKRERKELEHKAAWLEKIETITRESQTRLQKQQIYFRGASPSQKGHPPTWIDPKDLTALIQQLIIMQDDLYEKLTDLLSDLEVKRRSLENPTLQAERSLYVHFYCNEDRLRQEVEELEKQATASSKRPPRELPYGRE
;
A
#
# COMPACT_ATOMS: atom_id res chain seq x y z
N MET A 1 -23.11 56.06 33.98
CA MET A 1 -22.40 56.48 35.21
C MET A 1 -21.18 55.58 35.34
N SER A 2 -20.00 56.13 35.58
CA SER A 2 -18.78 55.32 35.69
C SER A 2 -18.86 54.43 36.94
N CYS A 3 -18.65 53.11 36.77
CA CYS A 3 -18.65 52.15 37.87
C CYS A 3 -17.53 52.45 38.88
N GLY A 4 -16.40 52.99 38.40
CA GLY A 4 -15.27 53.43 39.24
C GLY A 4 -15.65 54.56 40.21
N ILE A 5 -16.50 55.51 39.78
CA ILE A 5 -17.00 56.60 40.66
C ILE A 5 -17.83 56.05 41.81
N ASN A 6 -18.76 55.13 41.53
CA ASN A 6 -19.61 54.52 42.55
C ASN A 6 -18.78 53.68 43.54
N PHE A 7 -17.79 52.94 43.03
CA PHE A 7 -16.87 52.17 43.86
C PHE A 7 -16.08 53.06 44.81
N MET A 8 -15.49 54.15 44.30
CA MET A 8 -14.73 55.09 45.11
C MET A 8 -15.60 55.82 46.14
N ALA A 9 -16.84 56.16 45.80
CA ALA A 9 -17.78 56.75 46.75
C ALA A 9 -18.05 55.83 47.96
N LYS A 10 -18.10 54.51 47.74
CA LYS A 10 -18.25 53.54 48.83
C LYS A 10 -16.94 53.26 49.56
N LEU A 11 -15.82 53.21 48.84
CA LEU A 11 -14.50 52.98 49.44
C LEU A 11 -14.10 54.11 50.40
N ARG A 12 -14.47 55.36 50.09
CA ARG A 12 -14.26 56.53 50.97
C ARG A 12 -14.92 56.41 52.33
N LEU A 13 -15.96 55.60 52.47
CA LEU A 13 -16.64 55.38 53.76
C LEU A 13 -15.84 54.48 54.71
N ILE A 14 -14.96 53.63 54.19
CA ILE A 14 -14.32 52.55 54.95
C ILE A 14 -12.80 52.72 55.00
N TYR A 15 -12.21 53.28 53.95
CA TYR A 15 -10.77 53.29 53.78
C TYR A 15 -10.17 54.69 54.03
N PRO A 16 -9.33 54.87 55.07
CA PRO A 16 -8.81 56.19 55.47
C PRO A 16 -7.93 56.89 54.42
N HIS A 17 -7.39 56.15 53.46
CA HIS A 17 -6.55 56.70 52.38
C HIS A 17 -7.27 56.70 51.03
N ALA A 18 -8.59 56.57 51.01
CA ALA A 18 -9.35 56.56 49.76
C ALA A 18 -9.17 57.85 48.93
N ASP A 19 -8.87 58.97 49.58
CA ASP A 19 -8.68 60.26 48.92
C ASP A 19 -7.37 60.36 48.12
N THR A 20 -6.42 59.43 48.28
CA THR A 20 -5.18 59.39 47.48
C THR A 20 -5.31 58.56 46.20
N LEU A 21 -6.44 57.88 46.01
CA LEU A 21 -6.68 56.94 44.90
C LEU A 21 -7.55 57.57 43.80
N CYS A 22 -7.25 57.27 42.53
CA CYS A 22 -8.00 57.82 41.39
C CYS A 22 -9.12 56.89 40.93
N GLU A 23 -10.30 57.45 40.67
CA GLU A 23 -11.50 56.74 40.20
C GLU A 23 -11.29 55.93 38.92
N LYS A 24 -10.39 56.39 38.04
CA LYS A 24 -10.08 55.75 36.75
C LYS A 24 -9.23 54.49 36.89
N ASP A 25 -8.45 54.38 37.96
CA ASP A 25 -7.56 53.25 38.19
C ASP A 25 -8.32 51.95 38.54
N PHE A 26 -9.64 52.05 38.79
CA PHE A 26 -10.51 50.93 39.15
C PHE A 26 -11.56 50.58 38.10
N GLU A 27 -11.63 51.30 36.97
CA GLU A 27 -12.63 51.00 35.93
C GLU A 27 -12.41 49.62 35.28
N TRP A 28 -11.16 49.25 35.01
CA TRP A 28 -10.81 47.96 34.38
C TRP A 28 -11.21 46.74 35.22
N LEU A 29 -11.31 46.88 36.54
CA LEU A 29 -11.68 45.80 37.45
C LEU A 29 -13.13 45.35 37.28
N PHE A 30 -14.00 46.19 36.69
CA PHE A 30 -15.37 45.84 36.35
C PHE A 30 -15.52 45.09 35.02
N ASP A 31 -14.47 45.07 34.20
CA ASP A 31 -14.45 44.35 32.92
C ASP A 31 -14.04 42.87 33.08
N CYS A 32 -13.43 42.51 34.21
CA CYS A 32 -13.11 41.12 34.56
C CYS A 32 -14.34 40.40 35.16
N PRO A 33 -14.85 39.31 34.56
CA PRO A 33 -16.06 38.64 35.02
C PRO A 33 -15.94 38.05 36.43
N GLU A 34 -14.74 37.67 36.87
CA GLU A 34 -14.46 37.12 38.19
C GLU A 34 -14.59 38.16 39.31
N THR A 35 -14.17 39.41 39.07
CA THR A 35 -14.22 40.51 40.07
C THR A 35 -15.49 41.33 39.97
N LYS A 36 -16.14 41.36 38.80
CA LYS A 36 -17.35 42.15 38.55
C LYS A 36 -18.48 41.84 39.54
N GLN A 37 -18.76 40.57 39.81
CA GLN A 37 -19.85 40.19 40.73
C GLN A 37 -19.62 40.73 42.14
N PHE A 38 -18.37 40.63 42.63
CA PHE A 38 -18.01 41.16 43.94
C PHE A 38 -18.09 42.68 43.98
N LEU A 39 -17.60 43.37 42.95
CA LEU A 39 -17.57 44.83 42.90
C LEU A 39 -18.98 45.42 42.77
N GLU A 40 -19.87 44.79 42.01
CA GLU A 40 -21.28 45.16 41.94
C GLU A 40 -21.99 44.94 43.28
N TRP A 41 -21.69 43.82 43.96
CA TRP A 41 -22.18 43.58 45.32
C TRP A 41 -21.68 44.65 46.30
N PHE A 42 -20.38 44.97 46.26
CA PHE A 42 -19.75 45.96 47.13
C PHE A 42 -20.40 47.33 46.94
N CYS A 43 -20.52 47.79 45.69
CA CYS A 43 -21.12 49.08 45.37
C CYS A 43 -22.61 49.18 45.76
N SER A 44 -23.33 48.06 45.74
CA SER A 44 -24.78 48.03 46.02
C SER A 44 -25.14 47.76 47.49
N THR A 45 -24.24 47.09 48.23
CA THR A 45 -24.53 46.59 49.59
C THR A 45 -23.82 47.40 50.67
N VAL A 46 -22.65 47.96 50.35
CA VAL A 46 -21.84 48.69 51.31
C VAL A 46 -22.32 50.15 51.43
N GLY A 47 -22.55 50.60 52.66
CA GLY A 47 -23.02 51.96 52.96
C GLY A 47 -22.54 52.44 54.32
N GLU A 48 -22.89 53.66 54.69
CA GLU A 48 -22.52 54.29 55.98
C GLU A 48 -23.00 53.45 57.17
N GLU A 49 -24.10 52.70 57.00
CA GLU A 49 -24.65 51.81 58.02
C GLU A 49 -23.81 50.57 58.33
N ASN A 50 -22.83 50.25 57.46
CA ASN A 50 -21.94 49.11 57.65
C ASN A 50 -20.61 49.53 58.30
N VAL A 51 -20.45 50.80 58.63
CA VAL A 51 -19.25 51.38 59.23
C VAL A 51 -19.59 51.83 60.64
N LEU A 52 -18.88 51.28 61.62
CA LEU A 52 -19.07 51.66 63.02
C LEU A 52 -18.74 53.15 63.19
N SER A 53 -19.65 53.89 63.81
CA SER A 53 -19.39 55.28 64.15
C SER A 53 -18.33 55.38 65.26
N PRO A 54 -17.53 56.46 65.33
CA PRO A 54 -16.51 56.62 66.36
C PRO A 54 -17.08 56.50 67.79
N ALA A 55 -18.31 56.98 68.02
CA ALA A 55 -18.99 56.85 69.30
C ALA A 55 -19.35 55.39 69.65
N GLU A 56 -19.69 54.57 68.65
CA GLU A 56 -19.94 53.14 68.86
C GLU A 56 -18.64 52.37 69.13
N VAL A 57 -17.54 52.77 68.48
CA VAL A 57 -16.20 52.23 68.76
C VAL A 57 -15.78 52.59 70.18
N ASP A 58 -15.90 53.85 70.58
CA ASP A 58 -15.59 54.30 71.95
C ASP A 58 -16.47 53.59 73.00
N ALA A 59 -17.76 53.38 72.70
CA ALA A 59 -18.67 52.63 73.57
C ALA A 59 -18.28 51.16 73.68
N TYR A 60 -17.84 50.54 72.59
CA TYR A 60 -17.34 49.17 72.57
C TYR A 60 -16.01 49.04 73.33
N GLU A 61 -15.09 49.99 73.16
CA GLU A 61 -13.83 50.05 73.92
C GLU A 61 -14.09 50.25 75.42
N ALA A 62 -15.07 51.07 75.80
CA ALA A 62 -15.50 51.22 77.18
C ALA A 62 -16.11 49.93 77.76
N LEU A 63 -16.81 49.13 76.94
CA LEU A 63 -17.34 47.82 77.33
C LEU A 63 -16.22 46.78 77.52
N LEU A 64 -15.21 46.78 76.64
CA LEU A 64 -14.01 45.96 76.80
C LEU A 64 -13.23 46.34 78.07
N ALA A 65 -13.07 47.65 78.33
CA ALA A 65 -12.41 48.16 79.53
C ALA A 65 -13.17 47.83 80.84
N ALA A 66 -14.50 47.65 80.77
CA ALA A 66 -15.33 47.27 81.90
C ALA A 66 -15.17 45.79 82.32
N GLY A 67 -14.46 44.96 81.54
CA GLY A 67 -14.10 43.59 81.91
C GLY A 67 -15.27 42.61 82.02
N LYS A 68 -16.44 42.96 81.47
CA LYS A 68 -17.62 42.08 81.44
C LYS A 68 -17.54 41.13 80.25
N PRO A 69 -18.06 39.89 80.35
CA PRO A 69 -18.10 38.98 79.21
C PRO A 69 -19.00 39.57 78.12
N ILE A 70 -18.41 39.81 76.95
CA ILE A 70 -19.14 40.23 75.75
C ILE A 70 -19.77 38.96 75.16
N LEU A 71 -21.08 38.98 74.96
CA LEU A 71 -21.80 37.87 74.37
C LEU A 71 -21.54 37.87 72.86
N GLU A 72 -20.85 36.84 72.38
CA GLU A 72 -20.51 36.65 70.97
C GLU A 72 -21.14 35.36 70.43
N SER A 73 -21.54 35.39 69.15
CA SER A 73 -22.05 34.24 68.40
C SER A 73 -23.12 33.44 69.18
N ASP A 74 -22.88 32.15 69.43
CA ASP A 74 -23.84 31.21 70.02
C ASP A 74 -24.35 31.66 71.40
N ALA A 75 -23.51 32.30 72.23
CA ALA A 75 -23.92 32.80 73.55
C ALA A 75 -24.86 34.02 73.47
N LEU A 76 -24.70 34.84 72.42
CA LEU A 76 -25.64 35.92 72.12
C LEU A 76 -26.94 35.37 71.54
N GLU A 77 -26.84 34.35 70.68
CA GLU A 77 -28.00 33.71 70.05
C GLU A 77 -28.86 32.97 71.08
N GLU A 78 -28.22 32.27 72.04
CA GLU A 78 -28.88 31.66 73.21
C GLU A 78 -29.49 32.72 74.15
N ALA A 79 -28.78 33.82 74.43
CA ALA A 79 -29.31 34.92 75.24
C ALA A 79 -30.50 35.62 74.57
N LEU A 80 -30.45 35.85 73.25
CA LEU A 80 -31.54 36.42 72.47
C LEU A 80 -32.72 35.44 72.37
N GLN A 81 -32.47 34.13 72.23
CA GLN A 81 -33.53 33.12 72.30
C GLN A 81 -34.21 33.08 73.67
N LEU A 82 -33.46 33.20 74.77
CA LEU A 82 -34.01 33.33 76.13
C LEU A 82 -34.83 34.62 76.28
N CYS A 83 -34.31 35.77 75.80
CA CYS A 83 -35.04 37.04 75.83
C CYS A 83 -36.28 37.06 74.92
N CYS A 84 -36.30 36.31 73.83
CA CYS A 84 -37.47 36.18 72.95
C CYS A 84 -38.55 35.25 73.51
N GLN A 85 -38.19 34.35 74.44
CA GLN A 85 -39.14 33.49 75.15
C GLN A 85 -39.76 34.21 76.37
N ASP A 86 -39.03 35.15 77.00
CA ASP A 86 -39.49 35.94 78.14
C ASP A 86 -40.05 37.34 77.79
N LEU A 87 -41.06 37.38 76.91
CA LEU A 87 -42.03 38.48 76.88
C LEU A 87 -43.26 38.17 77.74
N GLN A 88 -43.05 37.57 78.91
CA GLN A 88 -43.95 37.76 80.04
C GLN A 88 -43.31 38.82 80.95
N LEU A 89 -43.71 40.08 80.76
CA LEU A 89 -43.37 41.12 81.73
C LEU A 89 -43.80 40.66 83.13
N PRO A 90 -42.93 40.72 84.16
CA PRO A 90 -43.39 40.86 85.53
C PRO A 90 -44.03 42.25 85.63
N SER A 91 -45.36 42.30 85.48
CA SER A 91 -46.16 43.46 85.81
C SER A 91 -46.11 43.68 87.33
N SER A 92 -45.03 44.30 87.81
CA SER A 92 -44.95 44.83 89.18
C SER A 92 -43.67 45.66 89.36
N ARG A 93 -43.71 46.91 88.90
CA ARG A 93 -43.14 48.02 89.65
C ARG A 93 -44.14 49.17 89.62
N VAL A 94 -44.61 49.57 90.81
CA VAL A 94 -45.21 50.89 91.01
C VAL A 94 -44.08 51.90 90.76
N VAL A 95 -44.15 52.58 89.62
CA VAL A 95 -43.47 53.83 89.35
C VAL A 95 -44.57 54.80 88.95
N GLU A 96 -44.53 56.01 89.50
CA GLU A 96 -45.44 57.10 89.15
C GLU A 96 -45.64 57.16 87.63
N GLY A 97 -46.88 57.39 87.20
CA GLY A 97 -47.23 57.39 85.78
C GLY A 97 -46.27 58.29 84.98
N PRO A 98 -45.73 57.81 83.83
CA PRO A 98 -44.78 58.58 83.04
C PRO A 98 -45.40 59.95 82.69
N SER A 99 -44.60 61.01 82.80
CA SER A 99 -45.04 62.35 82.42
C SER A 99 -45.51 62.34 80.96
N GLN A 100 -46.42 63.25 80.61
CA GLN A 100 -46.96 63.36 79.25
C GLN A 100 -45.85 63.50 78.18
N GLU A 101 -44.72 64.09 78.56
CA GLU A 101 -43.52 64.24 77.72
C GLU A 101 -42.79 62.91 77.49
N ALA A 102 -42.67 62.04 78.51
CA ALA A 102 -42.05 60.72 78.38
C ALA A 102 -42.86 59.79 77.45
N LEU A 103 -44.19 59.82 77.55
CA LEU A 103 -45.07 59.08 76.63
C LEU A 103 -44.99 59.60 75.19
N GLN A 104 -44.79 60.92 74.99
CA GLN A 104 -44.59 61.49 73.66
C GLN A 104 -43.24 61.08 73.06
N GLN A 105 -42.18 61.02 73.86
CA GLN A 105 -40.86 60.54 73.45
C GLN A 105 -40.90 59.05 73.09
N GLU A 106 -41.51 58.20 73.93
CA GLU A 106 -41.69 56.77 73.62
C GLU A 106 -42.49 56.56 72.32
N LEU A 107 -43.53 57.36 72.08
CA LEU A 107 -44.31 57.29 70.84
C LEU A 107 -43.47 57.68 69.61
N GLN A 108 -42.60 58.69 69.75
CA GLN A 108 -41.65 59.07 68.70
C GLN A 108 -40.61 57.99 68.43
N GLU A 109 -40.05 57.37 69.46
CA GLU A 109 -39.11 56.25 69.34
C GLU A 109 -39.75 55.02 68.69
N LEU A 110 -40.98 54.67 69.09
CA LEU A 110 -41.73 53.57 68.48
C LEU A 110 -42.07 53.85 67.01
N LYS A 111 -42.42 55.09 66.66
CA LYS A 111 -42.60 55.51 65.27
C LYS A 111 -41.31 55.35 64.47
N HIS A 112 -40.19 55.83 65.00
CA HIS A 112 -38.89 55.68 64.36
C HIS A 112 -38.51 54.21 64.19
N ARG A 113 -38.71 53.37 65.23
CA ARG A 113 -38.48 51.93 65.18
C ARG A 113 -39.34 51.25 64.11
N ARG A 114 -40.63 51.59 64.03
CA ARG A 114 -41.54 51.10 62.97
C ARG A 114 -41.05 51.48 61.58
N ASP A 115 -40.63 52.73 61.39
CA ASP A 115 -40.19 53.22 60.08
C ASP A 115 -38.86 52.55 59.67
N CYS A 116 -37.93 52.35 60.60
CA CYS A 116 -36.70 51.58 60.39
C CYS A 116 -36.98 50.10 60.06
N GLN A 117 -37.92 49.47 60.75
CA GLN A 117 -38.34 48.09 60.43
C GLN A 117 -38.99 48.01 59.05
N LEU A 118 -39.85 48.97 58.69
CA LEU A 118 -40.49 49.02 57.38
C LEU A 118 -39.47 49.24 56.27
N TRP A 119 -38.46 50.08 56.50
CA TRP A 119 -37.36 50.27 55.56
C TRP A 119 -36.52 49.00 55.38
N ARG A 120 -36.13 48.32 56.46
CA ARG A 120 -35.42 47.04 56.42
C ARG A 120 -36.22 45.98 55.66
N TYR A 121 -37.53 45.89 55.93
CA TYR A 121 -38.43 44.99 55.22
C TYR A 121 -38.46 45.29 53.71
N ARG A 122 -38.58 46.56 53.32
CA ARG A 122 -38.56 46.97 51.90
C ARG A 122 -37.23 46.66 51.22
N LYS A 123 -36.10 46.86 51.91
CA LYS A 123 -34.75 46.54 51.41
C LYS A 123 -34.60 45.04 51.17
N LEU A 124 -35.00 44.22 52.16
CA LEU A 124 -34.99 42.75 52.02
C LEU A 124 -35.91 42.28 50.89
N LEU A 125 -37.10 42.85 50.77
CA LEU A 125 -38.03 42.51 49.69
C LEU A 125 -37.43 42.80 48.30
N ALA A 126 -36.75 43.93 48.13
CA ALA A 126 -36.07 44.27 46.88
C ALA A 126 -34.92 43.30 46.55
N LEU A 127 -34.12 42.91 47.55
CA LEU A 127 -33.04 41.93 47.39
C LEU A 127 -33.59 40.55 47.02
N THR A 128 -34.67 40.10 47.68
CA THR A 128 -35.35 38.84 47.35
C THR A 128 -35.87 38.85 45.92
N ASN A 129 -36.51 39.94 45.48
CA ASN A 129 -36.99 40.06 44.11
C ASN A 129 -35.85 40.03 43.08
N LYS A 130 -34.72 40.69 43.37
CA LYS A 130 -33.53 40.66 42.51
C LYS A 130 -32.96 39.25 42.39
N LEU A 131 -32.78 38.55 43.52
CA LEU A 131 -32.30 37.17 43.52
C LEU A 131 -33.25 36.22 42.77
N GLN A 132 -34.55 36.39 42.92
CA GLN A 132 -35.54 35.60 42.18
C GLN A 132 -35.47 35.84 40.67
N GLN A 133 -35.18 37.07 40.23
CA GLN A 133 -35.01 37.38 38.82
C GLN A 133 -33.75 36.73 38.25
N GLU A 134 -32.61 36.83 38.95
CA GLU A 134 -31.36 36.17 38.58
C GLU A 134 -31.51 34.64 38.52
N GLN A 135 -32.21 34.06 39.50
CA GLN A 135 -32.49 32.62 39.50
C GLN A 135 -33.29 32.20 38.25
N LYS A 136 -34.33 32.95 37.89
CA LYS A 136 -35.12 32.66 36.68
C LYS A 136 -34.28 32.76 35.41
N TYR A 137 -33.43 33.78 35.30
CA TYR A 137 -32.53 33.96 34.17
C TYR A 137 -31.56 32.77 34.03
N LEU A 138 -30.92 32.36 35.12
CA LEU A 138 -30.00 31.22 35.14
C LEU A 138 -30.72 29.89 34.83
N GLU A 139 -31.95 29.70 35.30
CA GLU A 139 -32.77 28.53 34.96
C GLU A 139 -33.11 28.47 33.46
N GLU A 140 -33.30 29.62 32.81
CA GLU A 140 -33.52 29.71 31.36
C GLU A 140 -32.23 29.40 30.58
N GLU A 141 -31.08 29.97 30.97
CA GLU A 141 -29.78 29.65 30.37
C GLU A 141 -29.44 28.15 30.51
N GLU A 142 -29.66 27.57 31.70
CA GLU A 142 -29.40 26.15 31.94
C GLU A 142 -30.26 25.26 31.04
N LYS A 143 -31.54 25.64 30.82
CA LYS A 143 -32.43 24.91 29.89
C LYS A 143 -31.92 24.98 28.46
N VAL A 144 -31.44 26.14 28.01
CA VAL A 144 -30.87 26.31 26.66
C VAL A 144 -29.65 25.42 26.49
N VAL A 145 -28.68 25.47 27.40
CA VAL A 145 -27.46 24.68 27.29
C VAL A 145 -27.75 23.18 27.39
N LYS A 146 -28.67 22.76 28.28
CA LYS A 146 -29.13 21.35 28.33
C LYS A 146 -29.72 20.89 26.99
N GLN A 147 -30.45 21.76 26.30
CA GLN A 147 -31.04 21.43 25.01
C GLN A 147 -29.98 21.34 23.90
N GLU A 148 -29.03 22.27 23.86
CA GLU A 148 -27.90 22.23 22.93
C GLU A 148 -27.05 20.97 23.11
N LEU A 149 -26.76 20.61 24.36
CA LEU A 149 -26.02 19.38 24.70
C LEU A 149 -26.77 18.14 24.19
N ARG A 150 -28.10 18.07 24.37
CA ARG A 150 -28.92 16.96 23.85
C ARG A 150 -28.86 16.88 22.34
N MET A 151 -28.96 18.02 21.64
CA MET A 151 -28.90 18.06 20.17
C MET A 151 -27.54 17.58 19.66
N ALA A 152 -26.44 18.09 20.25
CA ALA A 152 -25.09 17.67 19.89
C ALA A 152 -24.84 16.17 20.17
N HIS A 153 -25.37 15.66 21.28
CA HIS A 153 -25.30 14.23 21.60
C HIS A 153 -26.07 13.36 20.59
N MET A 154 -27.25 13.80 20.14
CA MET A 154 -28.02 13.08 19.13
C MET A 154 -27.34 13.08 17.76
N ASP A 155 -26.71 14.20 17.37
CA ASP A 155 -25.92 14.28 16.12
C ASP A 155 -24.73 13.32 16.16
N LEU A 156 -23.95 13.34 17.24
CA LEU A 156 -22.84 12.41 17.44
C LEU A 156 -23.31 10.95 17.34
N LYS A 157 -24.43 10.62 18.01
CA LYS A 157 -25.00 9.26 17.96
C LYS A 157 -25.39 8.87 16.53
N ALA A 158 -26.04 9.77 15.78
CA ALA A 158 -26.42 9.51 14.39
C ALA A 158 -25.19 9.28 13.50
N LYS A 159 -24.12 10.07 13.68
CA LYS A 159 -22.85 9.89 12.98
C LYS A 159 -22.20 8.55 13.34
N ILE A 160 -22.23 8.11 14.60
CA ILE A 160 -21.74 6.76 15.01
C ILE A 160 -22.47 5.65 14.28
N PHE A 161 -23.78 5.74 14.15
CA PHE A 161 -24.54 4.76 13.37
C PHE A 161 -24.12 4.75 11.90
N LYS A 162 -23.94 5.92 11.27
CA LYS A 162 -23.49 6.03 9.87
C LYS A 162 -22.08 5.47 9.67
N THR A 163 -21.11 5.86 10.49
CA THR A 163 -19.73 5.36 10.43
C THR A 163 -19.69 3.84 10.63
N ARG A 164 -20.47 3.30 11.58
CA ARG A 164 -20.55 1.86 11.81
C ARG A 164 -21.18 1.10 10.64
N ALA A 165 -22.17 1.70 9.98
CA ALA A 165 -22.78 1.13 8.77
C ALA A 165 -21.75 1.05 7.63
N VAL A 166 -21.01 2.13 7.35
CA VAL A 166 -19.93 2.12 6.34
C VAL A 166 -18.84 1.13 6.72
N LEU A 167 -18.39 1.09 7.98
CA LEU A 167 -17.41 0.10 8.44
C LEU A 167 -17.88 -1.34 8.20
N SER A 168 -19.17 -1.62 8.43
CA SER A 168 -19.75 -2.94 8.15
C SER A 168 -19.79 -3.25 6.65
N GLN A 169 -20.03 -2.25 5.81
CA GLN A 169 -20.01 -2.38 4.35
C GLN A 169 -18.58 -2.58 3.84
N VAL A 170 -17.60 -1.83 4.33
CA VAL A 170 -16.17 -2.02 4.06
C VAL A 170 -15.74 -3.42 4.47
N SER A 171 -16.15 -3.89 5.65
CA SER A 171 -15.86 -5.26 6.09
C SER A 171 -16.49 -6.32 5.18
N LYS A 172 -17.75 -6.11 4.74
CA LYS A 172 -18.42 -7.00 3.78
C LYS A 172 -17.75 -6.98 2.40
N ALA A 173 -17.41 -5.81 1.88
CA ALA A 173 -16.72 -5.64 0.61
C ALA A 173 -15.32 -6.25 0.65
N ALA A 174 -14.57 -6.05 1.74
CA ALA A 174 -13.27 -6.68 1.96
C ALA A 174 -13.38 -8.21 2.03
N LYS A 175 -14.39 -8.75 2.72
CA LYS A 175 -14.70 -10.18 2.70
C LYS A 175 -15.03 -10.66 1.30
N GLN A 176 -15.89 -9.97 0.55
CA GLN A 176 -16.23 -10.33 -0.82
C GLN A 176 -15.05 -10.24 -1.80
N VAL A 177 -14.11 -9.33 -1.57
CA VAL A 177 -12.85 -9.26 -2.35
C VAL A 177 -11.90 -10.39 -1.96
N SER A 178 -11.92 -10.84 -0.70
CA SER A 178 -11.16 -12.00 -0.23
C SER A 178 -11.80 -13.35 -0.61
N GLU A 179 -13.12 -13.39 -0.69
CA GLU A 179 -13.95 -14.60 -0.85
C GLU A 179 -14.61 -14.65 -2.24
N SER A 180 -14.22 -13.77 -3.18
CA SER A 180 -14.89 -13.58 -4.48
C SER A 180 -15.32 -14.95 -5.03
N PRO A 181 -16.64 -15.22 -5.07
CA PRO A 181 -17.12 -16.57 -5.33
C PRO A 181 -16.76 -16.91 -6.77
N GLY A 182 -15.79 -17.81 -6.91
CA GLY A 182 -15.66 -18.60 -8.12
C GLY A 182 -17.04 -19.20 -8.40
N ASN A 183 -17.58 -18.85 -9.56
CA ASN A 183 -18.90 -19.26 -10.00
C ASN A 183 -19.04 -20.78 -9.78
N ILE A 184 -20.07 -21.17 -9.02
CA ILE A 184 -20.37 -22.55 -8.66
C ILE A 184 -20.64 -23.30 -9.97
N GLY A 185 -19.64 -24.06 -10.45
CA GLY A 185 -19.78 -24.83 -11.68
C GLY A 185 -18.50 -25.53 -12.14
N MET A 186 -17.31 -24.99 -11.87
CA MET A 186 -16.05 -25.62 -12.23
C MET A 186 -15.11 -25.57 -11.03
N SER A 187 -14.56 -26.72 -10.66
CA SER A 187 -13.52 -26.94 -9.64
C SER A 187 -12.74 -25.65 -9.28
N GLN A 188 -12.80 -25.24 -8.00
CA GLN A 188 -12.08 -24.09 -7.43
C GLN A 188 -10.71 -23.90 -8.06
N LEU A 189 -10.62 -23.02 -9.07
CA LEU A 189 -9.37 -22.55 -9.63
C LEU A 189 -8.90 -21.39 -8.74
N PRO A 190 -7.70 -21.46 -8.16
CA PRO A 190 -7.21 -20.39 -7.32
C PRO A 190 -7.16 -19.08 -8.09
N THR A 191 -7.71 -18.01 -7.50
CA THR A 191 -7.81 -16.67 -8.11
C THR A 191 -6.45 -16.02 -8.38
N LEU A 192 -5.39 -16.55 -7.76
CA LEU A 192 -3.99 -16.14 -7.90
C LEU A 192 -3.12 -17.36 -8.20
N LEU A 193 -2.15 -17.21 -9.11
CA LEU A 193 -1.17 -18.24 -9.44
C LEU A 193 -0.37 -18.67 -8.19
N CYS A 194 -0.10 -17.74 -7.27
CA CYS A 194 0.59 -18.05 -6.01
C CYS A 194 -0.17 -18.96 -5.03
N GLN A 195 -1.48 -19.15 -5.24
CA GLN A 195 -2.31 -20.06 -4.45
C GLN A 195 -2.45 -21.44 -5.10
N MET A 196 -1.93 -21.61 -6.32
CA MET A 196 -1.95 -22.89 -7.02
C MET A 196 -0.83 -23.80 -6.53
N ASP A 197 -1.12 -25.10 -6.52
CA ASP A 197 -0.06 -26.09 -6.43
C ASP A 197 0.67 -26.14 -7.77
N LEU A 198 1.89 -25.61 -7.79
CA LEU A 198 2.78 -25.62 -8.96
C LEU A 198 3.55 -26.94 -9.08
N ALA A 199 3.45 -27.87 -8.13
CA ALA A 199 4.11 -29.17 -8.19
C ALA A 199 3.89 -29.92 -9.51
N PRO A 200 2.65 -30.10 -10.03
CA PRO A 200 2.44 -30.81 -11.30
C PRO A 200 3.09 -30.11 -12.50
N TYR A 201 3.13 -28.76 -12.51
CA TYR A 201 3.82 -28.00 -13.55
C TYR A 201 5.34 -28.18 -13.46
N LEU A 202 5.91 -28.10 -12.26
CA LEU A 202 7.34 -28.32 -12.04
C LEU A 202 7.75 -29.76 -12.38
N GLU A 203 6.90 -30.75 -12.10
CA GLU A 203 7.11 -32.13 -12.53
C GLU A 203 7.10 -32.26 -14.05
N GLN A 204 6.18 -31.57 -14.74
CA GLN A 204 6.15 -31.55 -16.20
C GLN A 204 7.41 -30.88 -16.80
N GLU A 205 7.89 -29.78 -16.21
CA GLU A 205 9.14 -29.15 -16.67
C GLU A 205 10.38 -29.99 -16.35
N GLN A 206 10.37 -30.71 -15.23
CA GLN A 206 11.42 -31.67 -14.91
C GLN A 206 11.44 -32.83 -15.92
N GLN A 207 10.28 -33.43 -16.23
CA GLN A 207 10.18 -34.49 -17.23
C GLN A 207 10.68 -34.05 -18.61
N ALA A 208 10.38 -32.81 -19.00
CA ALA A 208 10.88 -32.26 -20.25
C ALA A 208 12.39 -31.96 -20.20
N THR A 209 12.93 -31.60 -19.03
CA THR A 209 14.39 -31.47 -18.83
C THR A 209 15.09 -32.84 -18.94
N ASP A 210 14.52 -33.87 -18.32
CA ASP A 210 15.04 -35.24 -18.37
C ASP A 210 14.99 -35.77 -19.82
N ALA A 211 13.89 -35.52 -20.54
CA ALA A 211 13.76 -35.86 -21.96
C ALA A 211 14.82 -35.15 -22.81
N PHE A 212 15.08 -33.88 -22.54
CA PHE A 212 16.13 -33.11 -23.22
C PHE A 212 17.53 -33.67 -22.90
N GLU A 213 17.81 -34.06 -21.66
CA GLU A 213 19.07 -34.68 -21.28
C GLU A 213 19.27 -36.03 -22.01
N THR A 214 18.24 -36.86 -22.09
CA THR A 214 18.31 -38.12 -22.86
C THR A 214 18.50 -37.86 -24.36
N PHE A 215 17.90 -36.80 -24.90
CA PHE A 215 18.13 -36.38 -26.29
C PHE A 215 19.60 -36.00 -26.51
N ILE A 216 20.19 -35.18 -25.64
CA ILE A 216 21.62 -34.83 -25.72
C ILE A 216 22.49 -36.08 -25.65
N GLN A 217 22.20 -37.02 -24.75
CA GLN A 217 22.95 -38.28 -24.64
C GLN A 217 22.87 -39.14 -25.92
N GLN A 218 21.78 -39.06 -26.68
CA GLN A 218 21.64 -39.73 -27.98
C GLN A 218 22.40 -39.01 -29.11
N VAL A 219 22.56 -37.68 -29.02
CA VAL A 219 23.30 -36.89 -30.02
C VAL A 219 24.81 -36.90 -29.76
N LEU A 220 25.24 -36.96 -28.50
CA LEU A 220 26.64 -37.09 -28.07
C LEU A 220 26.85 -38.34 -27.18
N PRO A 221 27.02 -39.53 -27.77
CA PRO A 221 27.25 -40.77 -27.02
C PRO A 221 28.56 -40.80 -26.22
N GLU A 222 29.54 -39.94 -26.56
CA GLU A 222 30.90 -40.01 -26.01
C GLU A 222 31.10 -39.21 -24.71
N SER A 223 30.12 -38.42 -24.24
CA SER A 223 30.29 -37.59 -23.03
C SER A 223 29.97 -38.29 -21.71
N LYS A 224 30.08 -39.62 -21.63
CA LYS A 224 30.11 -40.32 -20.32
C LYS A 224 31.50 -40.30 -19.72
N THR A 225 32.05 -39.10 -19.55
CA THR A 225 33.20 -38.87 -18.68
C THR A 225 32.93 -37.59 -17.91
N SER A 226 32.90 -37.72 -16.58
CA SER A 226 32.79 -36.66 -15.59
C SER A 226 33.36 -35.31 -16.05
N MET A 227 32.57 -34.24 -15.90
CA MET A 227 32.97 -32.81 -15.85
C MET A 227 34.45 -32.55 -16.18
N PRO A 228 34.79 -32.14 -17.42
CA PRO A 228 36.16 -31.78 -17.76
C PRO A 228 36.45 -30.39 -17.20
N LYS A 229 37.00 -30.36 -15.98
CA LYS A 229 37.99 -29.32 -15.65
C LYS A 229 39.22 -29.67 -16.47
N ASN A 230 39.32 -29.08 -17.67
CA ASN A 230 40.53 -28.61 -18.36
C ASN A 230 40.22 -28.51 -19.86
N LEU A 231 40.21 -27.27 -20.36
CA LEU A 231 40.25 -27.00 -21.79
C LEU A 231 41.53 -27.57 -22.38
N GLY A 232 41.39 -28.37 -23.43
CA GLY A 232 42.41 -28.62 -24.44
C GLY A 232 42.99 -30.00 -24.38
N THR A 233 42.41 -30.95 -25.14
CA THR A 233 43.13 -31.94 -25.97
C THR A 233 42.24 -32.91 -26.76
N ASP A 234 40.91 -32.81 -26.72
CA ASP A 234 40.04 -33.76 -27.45
C ASP A 234 39.61 -33.26 -28.86
N GLU A 235 40.52 -32.67 -29.63
CA GLU A 235 40.33 -32.50 -31.09
C GLU A 235 41.07 -33.57 -31.91
N ASP A 236 41.88 -34.43 -31.27
CA ASP A 236 42.86 -35.29 -31.97
C ASP A 236 42.24 -36.57 -32.57
N GLU A 237 41.22 -37.18 -31.97
CA GLU A 237 40.65 -38.46 -32.46
C GLU A 237 39.77 -38.32 -33.72
N LEU A 238 39.11 -37.16 -33.94
CA LEU A 238 38.33 -36.91 -35.15
C LEU A 238 39.20 -36.53 -36.37
N LEU A 239 40.41 -36.03 -36.12
CA LEU A 239 41.36 -35.62 -37.17
C LEU A 239 42.11 -36.82 -37.79
N GLU A 240 42.32 -37.90 -37.03
CA GLU A 240 43.01 -39.10 -37.54
C GLU A 240 42.27 -39.74 -38.74
N ASP A 241 40.94 -39.71 -38.73
CA ASP A 241 40.09 -40.34 -39.75
C ASP A 241 40.01 -39.52 -41.06
N GLN A 242 40.28 -38.22 -40.97
CA GLN A 242 40.31 -37.34 -42.14
C GLN A 242 41.68 -37.43 -42.85
N ASP A 243 42.75 -37.53 -42.07
CA ASP A 243 44.12 -37.71 -42.57
C ASP A 243 44.35 -39.08 -43.19
N SER A 244 43.67 -40.13 -42.71
CA SER A 244 43.73 -41.48 -43.28
C SER A 244 43.10 -41.53 -44.69
N PHE A 245 41.95 -40.87 -44.89
CA PHE A 245 41.24 -40.83 -46.18
C PHE A 245 42.07 -40.16 -47.29
N TRP A 246 42.69 -39.01 -47.02
CA TRP A 246 43.52 -38.33 -48.02
C TRP A 246 44.80 -39.12 -48.35
N LYS A 247 45.38 -39.81 -47.36
CA LYS A 247 46.51 -40.73 -47.58
C LYS A 247 46.10 -41.90 -48.48
N GLU A 248 44.97 -42.55 -48.20
CA GLU A 248 44.46 -43.66 -49.04
C GLU A 248 44.11 -43.20 -50.46
N LEU A 249 43.48 -42.04 -50.61
CA LEU A 249 43.14 -41.48 -51.92
C LEU A 249 44.40 -41.20 -52.74
N GLY A 250 45.45 -40.65 -52.12
CA GLY A 250 46.75 -40.46 -52.75
C GLY A 250 47.43 -41.78 -53.15
N GLN A 251 47.28 -42.83 -52.34
CA GLN A 251 47.77 -44.17 -52.68
C GLN A 251 47.02 -44.76 -53.89
N ILE A 252 45.70 -44.57 -53.97
CA ILE A 252 44.90 -45.02 -55.12
C ILE A 252 45.30 -44.26 -56.40
N GLU A 253 45.48 -42.94 -56.33
CA GLU A 253 45.93 -42.13 -57.47
C GLU A 253 47.28 -42.59 -58.00
N THR A 254 48.26 -42.76 -57.10
CA THR A 254 49.61 -43.19 -57.46
C THR A 254 49.63 -44.63 -58.00
N ALA A 255 48.87 -45.55 -57.41
CA ALA A 255 48.73 -46.92 -57.91
C ALA A 255 48.11 -46.95 -59.32
N HIS A 256 47.08 -46.13 -59.58
CA HIS A 256 46.47 -46.03 -60.90
C HIS A 256 47.46 -45.49 -61.95
N ILE A 257 48.20 -44.42 -61.63
CA ILE A 257 49.23 -43.85 -62.52
C ILE A 257 50.28 -44.90 -62.87
N CYS A 258 50.78 -45.65 -61.88
CA CYS A 258 51.77 -46.70 -62.08
C CYS A 258 51.22 -47.83 -62.97
N ALA A 259 50.03 -48.36 -62.66
CA ALA A 259 49.42 -49.43 -63.43
C ALA A 259 49.12 -49.00 -64.88
N ARG A 260 48.59 -47.80 -65.07
CA ARG A 260 48.27 -47.26 -66.41
C ARG A 260 49.53 -47.01 -67.23
N ARG A 261 50.60 -46.52 -66.60
CA ARG A 261 51.91 -46.36 -67.25
C ARG A 261 52.48 -47.71 -67.70
N GLU A 262 52.44 -48.73 -66.84
CA GLU A 262 52.87 -50.09 -67.20
C GLU A 262 52.09 -50.63 -68.40
N VAL A 263 50.76 -50.47 -68.43
CA VAL A 263 49.92 -50.86 -69.58
C VAL A 263 50.34 -50.14 -70.87
N ILE A 264 50.57 -48.82 -70.81
CA ILE A 264 50.98 -48.05 -71.99
C ILE A 264 52.37 -48.48 -72.48
N VAL A 265 53.32 -48.67 -71.57
CA VAL A 265 54.70 -49.09 -71.90
C VAL A 265 54.73 -50.50 -72.48
N THR A 266 53.98 -51.44 -71.89
CA THR A 266 53.90 -52.82 -72.37
C THR A 266 53.21 -52.90 -73.72
N ALA A 267 52.10 -52.18 -73.93
CA ALA A 267 51.44 -52.08 -75.24
C ALA A 267 52.38 -51.49 -76.31
N ALA A 268 53.11 -50.42 -75.98
CA ALA A 268 54.09 -49.83 -76.89
C ALA A 268 55.24 -50.79 -77.22
N LYS A 269 55.69 -51.61 -76.26
CA LYS A 269 56.70 -52.66 -76.51
C LYS A 269 56.16 -53.76 -77.43
N VAL A 270 54.93 -54.22 -77.22
CA VAL A 270 54.29 -55.24 -78.06
C VAL A 270 54.11 -54.73 -79.48
N GLU A 271 53.57 -53.51 -79.65
CA GLU A 271 53.42 -52.93 -80.99
C GLU A 271 54.77 -52.57 -81.62
N GLY A 272 55.76 -52.17 -80.84
CA GLY A 272 57.13 -52.00 -81.31
C GLY A 272 57.74 -53.31 -81.81
N ALA A 273 57.56 -54.41 -81.07
CA ALA A 273 58.01 -55.74 -81.48
C ALA A 273 57.26 -56.23 -82.73
N ARG A 274 55.95 -55.98 -82.80
CA ARG A 274 55.13 -56.28 -83.99
C ARG A 274 55.60 -55.49 -85.20
N ALA A 275 55.79 -54.18 -85.07
CA ALA A 275 56.29 -53.34 -86.15
C ALA A 275 57.72 -53.73 -86.58
N ALA A 276 58.57 -54.16 -85.63
CA ALA A 276 59.90 -54.68 -85.93
C ALA A 276 59.85 -56.02 -86.67
N LEU A 277 58.94 -56.91 -86.29
CA LEU A 277 58.68 -58.17 -87.03
C LEU A 277 58.17 -57.89 -88.43
N GLU A 278 57.19 -56.99 -88.59
CA GLU A 278 56.68 -56.59 -89.91
C GLU A 278 57.76 -55.90 -90.75
N TRP A 279 58.61 -55.05 -90.15
CA TRP A 279 59.74 -54.44 -90.84
C TRP A 279 60.76 -55.50 -91.26
N ALA A 280 61.09 -56.45 -90.39
CA ALA A 280 62.00 -57.55 -90.71
C ALA A 280 61.44 -58.42 -91.84
N GLN A 281 60.14 -58.73 -91.82
CA GLN A 281 59.45 -59.44 -92.91
C GLN A 281 59.54 -58.65 -94.23
N ARG A 282 59.15 -57.37 -94.23
CA ARG A 282 59.23 -56.51 -95.44
C ARG A 282 60.66 -56.32 -95.95
N THR A 283 61.64 -56.26 -95.05
CA THR A 283 63.05 -56.08 -95.41
C THR A 283 63.65 -57.38 -95.95
N LEU A 284 63.23 -58.53 -95.42
CA LEU A 284 63.61 -59.84 -95.94
C LEU A 284 63.05 -60.05 -97.36
N GLU A 285 61.79 -59.67 -97.59
CA GLU A 285 61.16 -59.62 -98.92
C GLU A 285 61.88 -58.62 -99.85
N ALA A 286 62.28 -57.42 -99.38
CA ALA A 286 62.98 -56.42 -100.19
C ALA A 286 64.46 -56.75 -100.50
N LEU A 287 65.10 -57.57 -99.65
CA LEU A 287 66.45 -58.12 -99.89
C LEU A 287 66.45 -59.16 -101.01
N GLU A 288 65.36 -59.91 -101.16
CA GLU A 288 65.15 -60.79 -102.33
C GLU A 288 65.02 -59.96 -103.63
N ASP A 289 64.56 -58.71 -103.55
CA ASP A 289 64.35 -57.77 -104.67
C ASP A 289 65.41 -56.65 -104.83
N ASN A 290 66.57 -56.74 -104.16
CA ASN A 290 67.69 -55.78 -104.25
C ASN A 290 67.35 -54.30 -103.93
N GLN A 291 66.46 -54.02 -102.97
CA GLN A 291 66.24 -52.66 -102.46
C GLN A 291 66.52 -52.55 -100.96
N VAL A 292 67.34 -51.56 -100.57
CA VAL A 292 67.74 -51.34 -99.17
C VAL A 292 66.70 -50.46 -98.46
N GLY A 293 66.02 -51.03 -97.47
CA GLY A 293 65.12 -50.29 -96.57
C GLY A 293 65.87 -49.39 -95.59
N GLN A 294 65.39 -48.15 -95.40
CA GLN A 294 65.96 -47.19 -94.44
C GLN A 294 65.49 -47.45 -93.01
N CYS A 295 66.41 -47.32 -92.05
CA CYS A 295 66.11 -47.39 -90.62
C CYS A 295 65.49 -46.08 -90.07
N PRO A 296 64.69 -46.15 -88.99
CA PRO A 296 64.15 -44.97 -88.34
C PRO A 296 65.25 -44.05 -87.79
N HIS A 297 65.05 -42.75 -87.98
CA HIS A 297 66.06 -41.71 -87.71
C HIS A 297 66.13 -41.35 -86.21
N SER A 298 67.30 -40.90 -85.75
CA SER A 298 67.59 -40.51 -84.35
C SER A 298 66.61 -39.47 -83.75
N SER A 299 66.04 -38.59 -84.58
CA SER A 299 65.02 -37.60 -84.19
C SER A 299 63.75 -38.23 -83.58
N THR A 300 63.35 -39.39 -84.07
CA THR A 300 62.14 -40.12 -83.65
C THR A 300 62.29 -40.68 -82.23
N ILE A 301 63.48 -41.17 -81.89
CA ILE A 301 63.80 -41.71 -80.56
C ILE A 301 63.76 -40.61 -79.51
N LEU A 302 64.28 -39.43 -79.85
CA LEU A 302 64.29 -38.26 -78.97
C LEU A 302 62.87 -37.72 -78.71
N TYR A 303 62.02 -37.74 -79.72
CA TYR A 303 60.61 -37.37 -79.59
C TYR A 303 59.84 -38.33 -78.67
N ILE A 304 60.05 -39.64 -78.81
CA ILE A 304 59.42 -40.66 -77.95
C ILE A 304 59.87 -40.49 -76.49
N ALA A 305 61.17 -40.29 -76.26
CA ALA A 305 61.72 -40.05 -74.92
C ALA A 305 61.14 -38.79 -74.27
N HIS A 306 61.03 -37.69 -75.04
CA HIS A 306 60.41 -36.46 -74.58
C HIS A 306 58.92 -36.65 -74.24
N THR A 307 58.19 -37.42 -75.05
CA THR A 307 56.76 -37.69 -74.85
C THR A 307 56.51 -38.50 -73.57
N LEU A 308 57.34 -39.51 -73.31
CA LEU A 308 57.28 -40.34 -72.09
C LEU A 308 57.67 -39.57 -70.82
N ALA A 309 58.62 -38.63 -70.92
CA ALA A 309 59.12 -37.89 -69.77
C ALA A 309 58.28 -36.66 -69.41
N GLN A 310 57.74 -35.94 -70.41
CA GLN A 310 57.13 -34.61 -70.19
C GLN A 310 55.62 -34.58 -70.44
N ARG A 311 55.12 -35.33 -71.44
CA ARG A 311 53.70 -35.27 -71.83
C ARG A 311 52.82 -36.32 -71.17
N LEU A 312 53.35 -37.52 -70.96
CA LEU A 312 52.60 -38.63 -70.40
C LEU A 312 52.24 -38.45 -68.90
N PRO A 313 53.15 -38.01 -68.00
CA PRO A 313 52.83 -37.87 -66.57
C PRO A 313 51.65 -36.94 -66.25
N PRO A 314 51.53 -35.71 -66.80
CA PRO A 314 50.40 -34.83 -66.46
C PRO A 314 49.07 -35.36 -67.00
N LEU A 315 49.08 -36.08 -68.13
CA LEU A 315 47.87 -36.71 -68.68
C LEU A 315 47.39 -37.87 -67.79
N LEU A 316 48.32 -38.71 -67.33
CA LEU A 316 48.02 -39.79 -66.37
C LEU A 316 47.54 -39.24 -65.03
N GLN A 317 48.12 -38.14 -64.55
CA GLN A 317 47.69 -37.47 -63.34
C GLN A 317 46.27 -36.88 -63.47
N ALA A 318 45.94 -36.30 -64.63
CA ALA A 318 44.59 -35.84 -64.92
C ALA A 318 43.58 -36.98 -65.00
N GLU A 319 43.95 -38.11 -65.62
CA GLU A 319 43.11 -39.33 -65.69
C GLU A 319 42.89 -39.93 -64.29
N ALA A 320 43.94 -40.04 -63.47
CA ALA A 320 43.85 -40.52 -62.08
C ALA A 320 42.96 -39.64 -61.20
N ARG A 321 43.11 -38.30 -61.27
CA ARG A 321 42.23 -37.37 -60.55
C ARG A 321 40.77 -37.52 -60.97
N ARG A 322 40.51 -37.74 -62.27
CA ARG A 322 39.14 -37.97 -62.77
C ARG A 322 38.52 -39.26 -62.21
N LEU A 323 39.32 -40.29 -61.95
CA LEU A 323 38.86 -41.51 -61.30
C LEU A 323 38.56 -41.32 -59.81
N CYS A 324 39.27 -40.40 -59.14
CA CYS A 324 39.04 -40.08 -57.73
C CYS A 324 37.88 -39.09 -57.50
N LEU A 325 37.44 -38.34 -58.52
CA LEU A 325 36.32 -37.40 -58.41
C LEU A 325 35.03 -37.99 -57.82
N PRO A 326 34.55 -39.19 -58.21
CA PRO A 326 33.35 -39.79 -57.60
C PRO A 326 33.53 -40.15 -56.11
N VAL A 327 34.74 -40.55 -55.71
CA VAL A 327 35.06 -40.88 -54.31
C VAL A 327 35.05 -39.61 -53.46
N LEU A 328 35.68 -38.54 -53.95
CA LEU A 328 35.65 -37.22 -53.33
C LEU A 328 34.23 -36.67 -53.22
N HIS A 329 33.46 -36.75 -54.31
CA HIS A 329 32.07 -36.29 -54.33
C HIS A 329 31.22 -37.03 -53.28
N ARG A 330 31.39 -38.36 -53.16
CA ARG A 330 30.70 -39.15 -52.14
C ARG A 330 31.13 -38.78 -50.72
N HIS A 331 32.43 -38.56 -50.48
CA HIS A 331 32.95 -38.13 -49.18
C HIS A 331 32.38 -36.77 -48.75
N PHE A 332 32.44 -35.76 -49.63
CA PHE A 332 31.86 -34.45 -49.34
C PHE A 332 30.34 -34.51 -49.18
N SER A 333 29.64 -35.32 -49.96
CA SER A 333 28.19 -35.51 -49.79
C SER A 333 27.85 -36.11 -48.44
N LEU A 334 28.64 -37.08 -47.96
CA LEU A 334 28.48 -37.66 -46.62
C LEU A 334 28.75 -36.63 -45.52
N GLN A 335 29.81 -35.82 -45.66
CA GLN A 335 30.14 -34.75 -44.72
C GLN A 335 29.04 -33.68 -44.66
N VAL A 336 28.52 -33.25 -45.81
CA VAL A 336 27.38 -32.33 -45.88
C VAL A 336 26.15 -32.92 -45.20
N ALA A 337 25.84 -34.19 -45.44
CA ALA A 337 24.71 -34.86 -44.79
C ALA A 337 24.89 -34.95 -43.26
N ARG A 338 26.11 -35.23 -42.77
CA ARG A 338 26.42 -35.22 -41.33
C ARG A 338 26.24 -33.83 -40.72
N LEU A 339 26.76 -32.79 -41.36
CA LEU A 339 26.62 -31.41 -40.91
C LEU A 339 25.16 -30.91 -40.93
N GLN A 340 24.38 -31.37 -41.91
CA GLN A 340 22.95 -31.07 -41.95
C GLN A 340 22.17 -31.76 -40.84
N ASP A 341 22.50 -33.02 -40.51
CA ASP A 341 21.89 -33.73 -39.38
C ASP A 341 22.24 -33.06 -38.05
N THR A 342 23.49 -32.64 -37.86
CA THR A 342 23.90 -31.93 -36.63
C THR A 342 23.23 -30.56 -36.52
N ALA A 343 23.17 -29.79 -37.61
CA ALA A 343 22.49 -28.49 -37.62
C ALA A 343 21.00 -28.64 -37.28
N ARG A 344 20.32 -29.63 -37.87
CA ARG A 344 18.91 -29.92 -37.56
C ARG A 344 18.71 -30.27 -36.08
N ARG A 345 19.56 -31.13 -35.51
CA ARG A 345 19.46 -31.48 -34.08
C ARG A 345 19.74 -30.29 -33.16
N GLN A 346 20.63 -29.39 -33.56
CA GLN A 346 20.89 -28.14 -32.83
C GLN A 346 19.68 -27.21 -32.87
N GLU A 347 19.00 -27.08 -34.01
CA GLU A 347 17.75 -26.32 -34.11
C GLU A 347 16.64 -26.91 -33.24
N GLU A 348 16.49 -28.24 -33.25
CA GLU A 348 15.53 -28.95 -32.40
C GLU A 348 15.83 -28.71 -30.90
N ALA A 349 17.12 -28.79 -30.50
CA ALA A 349 17.55 -28.49 -29.14
C ALA A 349 17.30 -27.04 -28.73
N ALA A 350 17.61 -26.08 -29.61
CA ALA A 350 17.38 -24.66 -29.36
C ALA A 350 15.87 -24.37 -29.23
N ALA A 351 15.04 -24.97 -30.07
CA ALA A 351 13.58 -24.82 -29.99
C ALA A 351 13.03 -25.35 -28.66
N TRP A 352 13.53 -26.50 -28.18
CA TRP A 352 13.18 -27.05 -26.86
C TRP A 352 13.55 -26.09 -25.73
N LEU A 353 14.80 -25.62 -25.70
CA LEU A 353 15.29 -24.70 -24.67
C LEU A 353 14.56 -23.36 -24.67
N LEU A 354 14.30 -22.80 -25.85
CA LEU A 354 13.54 -21.55 -25.99
C LEU A 354 12.10 -21.71 -25.51
N SER A 355 11.46 -22.84 -25.84
CA SER A 355 10.11 -23.15 -25.37
C SER A 355 10.06 -23.27 -23.84
N GLN A 356 10.97 -24.05 -23.26
CA GLN A 356 11.16 -24.18 -21.81
C GLN A 356 11.35 -22.82 -21.13
N HIS A 357 12.32 -22.04 -21.62
CA HIS A 357 12.65 -20.73 -21.06
C HIS A 357 11.46 -19.78 -21.14
N SER A 358 10.73 -19.75 -22.26
CA SER A 358 9.56 -18.89 -22.42
C SER A 358 8.42 -19.21 -21.44
N ARG A 359 8.19 -20.49 -21.13
CA ARG A 359 7.17 -20.90 -20.16
C ARG A 359 7.54 -20.47 -18.74
N LEU A 360 8.82 -20.66 -18.36
CA LEU A 360 9.36 -20.22 -17.07
C LEU A 360 9.35 -18.69 -16.92
N ASP A 361 9.73 -17.94 -17.96
CA ASP A 361 9.71 -16.47 -17.95
C ASP A 361 8.30 -15.93 -17.77
N LEU A 362 7.34 -16.49 -18.49
CA LEU A 362 5.93 -16.13 -18.34
C LEU A 362 5.42 -16.44 -16.91
N LEU A 363 5.82 -17.57 -16.30
CA LEU A 363 5.47 -17.89 -14.91
C LEU A 363 6.06 -16.84 -13.95
N GLU A 364 7.33 -16.50 -14.15
CA GLU A 364 8.04 -15.52 -13.33
C GLU A 364 7.40 -14.12 -13.44
N LEU A 365 7.06 -13.68 -14.65
CA LEU A 365 6.40 -12.39 -14.89
C LEU A 365 5.05 -12.31 -14.19
N GLN A 366 4.27 -13.38 -14.21
CA GLN A 366 2.97 -13.42 -13.54
C GLN A 366 3.13 -13.39 -12.02
N LEU A 367 4.05 -14.17 -11.45
CA LEU A 367 4.35 -14.13 -10.02
C LEU A 367 4.87 -12.76 -9.57
N LYS A 368 5.68 -12.08 -10.40
CA LYS A 368 6.14 -10.70 -10.14
C LYS A 368 4.99 -9.70 -10.15
N ARG A 369 4.05 -9.82 -11.08
CA ARG A 369 2.83 -8.99 -11.12
C ARG A 369 2.00 -9.19 -9.85
N GLU A 370 1.71 -10.45 -9.50
CA GLU A 370 0.92 -10.77 -8.32
C GLU A 370 1.58 -10.29 -7.02
N ARG A 371 2.90 -10.43 -6.90
CA ARG A 371 3.66 -9.88 -5.77
C ARG A 371 3.43 -8.37 -5.62
N LYS A 372 3.55 -7.60 -6.70
CA LYS A 372 3.30 -6.14 -6.67
C LYS A 372 1.87 -5.81 -6.27
N GLU A 373 0.89 -6.57 -6.77
CA GLU A 373 -0.52 -6.40 -6.39
C GLU A 373 -0.74 -6.68 -4.89
N LEU A 374 -0.12 -7.73 -4.35
CA LEU A 374 -0.19 -8.09 -2.94
C LEU A 374 0.53 -7.08 -2.04
N GLU A 375 1.70 -6.59 -2.44
CA GLU A 375 2.44 -5.53 -1.74
C GLU A 375 1.60 -4.24 -1.65
N HIS A 376 0.94 -3.85 -2.75
CA HIS A 376 0.03 -2.71 -2.75
C HIS A 376 -1.16 -2.91 -1.81
N LYS A 377 -1.75 -4.12 -1.78
CA LYS A 377 -2.81 -4.47 -0.83
C LYS A 377 -2.31 -4.44 0.63
N ALA A 378 -1.10 -4.93 0.90
CA ALA A 378 -0.50 -4.93 2.23
C ALA A 378 -0.24 -3.51 2.74
N ALA A 379 0.40 -2.66 1.93
CA ALA A 379 0.64 -1.26 2.26
C ALA A 379 -0.68 -0.50 2.50
N TRP A 380 -1.72 -0.85 1.75
CA TRP A 380 -3.05 -0.28 1.95
C TRP A 380 -3.71 -0.74 3.27
N LEU A 381 -3.59 -2.02 3.64
CA LEU A 381 -4.09 -2.53 4.94
C LEU A 381 -3.37 -1.87 6.11
N GLU A 382 -2.05 -1.67 5.99
CA GLU A 382 -1.24 -0.97 6.99
C GLU A 382 -1.74 0.47 7.19
N LYS A 383 -2.10 1.18 6.12
CA LYS A 383 -2.68 2.53 6.20
C LYS A 383 -4.03 2.56 6.94
N ILE A 384 -4.85 1.51 6.82
CA ILE A 384 -6.11 1.41 7.56
C ILE A 384 -5.83 1.17 9.05
N GLU A 385 -4.89 0.28 9.32
CA GLU A 385 -4.47 -0.04 10.68
C GLU A 385 -3.91 1.20 11.40
N THR A 386 -3.14 2.05 10.70
CA THR A 386 -2.65 3.30 11.28
C THR A 386 -3.78 4.29 11.57
N ILE A 387 -4.68 4.55 10.62
CA ILE A 387 -5.82 5.47 10.82
C ILE A 387 -6.68 5.02 12.00
N THR A 388 -7.00 3.72 12.06
CA THR A 388 -7.82 3.17 13.15
C THR A 388 -7.09 3.24 14.49
N ARG A 389 -5.79 2.92 14.55
CA ARG A 389 -4.97 3.04 15.76
C ARG A 389 -4.83 4.48 16.24
N GLU A 390 -4.60 5.44 15.35
CA GLU A 390 -4.55 6.88 15.66
C GLU A 390 -5.87 7.35 16.27
N SER A 391 -6.99 6.98 15.66
CA SER A 391 -8.31 7.32 16.19
C SER A 391 -8.55 6.72 17.58
N GLN A 392 -8.14 5.46 17.79
CA GLN A 392 -8.26 4.78 19.07
C GLN A 392 -7.41 5.43 20.17
N THR A 393 -6.16 5.79 19.86
CA THR A 393 -5.27 6.48 20.83
C THR A 393 -5.79 7.86 21.20
N ARG A 394 -6.38 8.62 20.26
CA ARG A 394 -7.02 9.91 20.55
C ARG A 394 -8.23 9.75 21.49
N LEU A 395 -9.06 8.75 21.24
CA LEU A 395 -10.20 8.42 22.11
C LEU A 395 -9.74 7.98 23.50
N GLN A 396 -8.68 7.18 23.60
CA GLN A 396 -8.08 6.80 24.88
C GLN A 396 -7.54 8.01 25.64
N LYS A 397 -6.85 8.94 24.97
CA LYS A 397 -6.37 10.20 25.58
C LYS A 397 -7.53 11.02 26.15
N GLN A 398 -8.61 11.19 25.39
CA GLN A 398 -9.81 11.85 25.91
C GLN A 398 -10.41 11.10 27.10
N GLN A 399 -10.51 9.77 27.04
CA GLN A 399 -11.03 8.97 28.15
C GLN A 399 -10.18 9.10 29.43
N ILE A 400 -8.84 9.16 29.29
CA ILE A 400 -7.91 9.36 30.41
C ILE A 400 -8.08 10.77 31.00
N TYR A 401 -8.20 11.79 30.15
CA TYR A 401 -8.49 13.17 30.58
C TYR A 401 -9.75 13.23 31.47
N PHE A 402 -10.85 12.57 31.07
CA PHE A 402 -12.07 12.52 31.88
C PHE A 402 -11.95 11.63 33.14
N ARG A 403 -11.16 10.55 33.07
CA ARG A 403 -10.91 9.69 34.23
C ARG A 403 -10.09 10.41 35.31
N GLY A 404 -9.14 11.26 34.89
CA GLY A 404 -8.33 12.10 35.79
C GLY A 404 -9.12 13.25 36.44
N ALA A 405 -10.23 13.67 35.82
CA ALA A 405 -11.14 14.68 36.37
C ALA A 405 -12.20 14.11 37.35
N SER A 406 -12.23 12.80 37.59
CA SER A 406 -13.14 12.20 38.57
C SER A 406 -12.55 12.27 39.99
N PRO A 407 -13.32 12.71 41.00
CA PRO A 407 -12.79 12.95 42.34
C PRO A 407 -12.57 11.62 43.07
N SER A 408 -11.32 11.18 43.13
CA SER A 408 -10.87 10.18 44.09
C SER A 408 -10.35 10.86 45.35
N GLN A 409 -11.24 11.45 46.14
CA GLN A 409 -11.11 11.51 47.61
C GLN A 409 -12.38 12.08 48.25
N LYS A 410 -12.84 11.39 49.29
CA LYS A 410 -13.99 11.75 50.11
C LYS A 410 -13.84 13.19 50.63
N GLY A 411 -14.79 14.07 50.31
CA GLY A 411 -15.03 15.29 51.10
C GLY A 411 -15.20 16.63 50.38
N HIS A 412 -15.01 16.74 49.06
CA HIS A 412 -15.22 18.01 48.34
C HIS A 412 -16.39 17.96 47.35
N PRO A 413 -17.14 19.06 47.15
CA PRO A 413 -18.16 19.14 46.10
C PRO A 413 -17.49 18.89 44.74
N PRO A 414 -18.13 18.16 43.81
CA PRO A 414 -17.57 17.92 42.48
C PRO A 414 -17.30 19.26 41.79
N THR A 415 -16.09 19.46 41.27
CA THR A 415 -15.83 20.54 40.33
C THR A 415 -16.66 20.24 39.08
N TRP A 416 -17.84 20.88 38.98
CA TRP A 416 -18.73 20.71 37.84
C TRP A 416 -17.99 21.19 36.59
N ILE A 417 -17.81 20.31 35.62
CA ILE A 417 -17.35 20.68 34.28
C ILE A 417 -18.40 21.65 33.73
N ASP A 418 -17.95 22.82 33.25
CA ASP A 418 -18.86 23.80 32.64
C ASP A 418 -19.64 23.11 31.50
N PRO A 419 -20.99 23.19 31.50
CA PRO A 419 -21.82 22.73 30.38
C PRO A 419 -21.35 23.21 29.00
N LYS A 420 -20.69 24.39 28.92
CA LYS A 420 -20.07 24.91 27.70
C LYS A 420 -18.85 24.10 27.27
N ASP A 421 -18.01 23.68 28.21
CA ASP A 421 -16.85 22.82 27.94
C ASP A 421 -17.27 21.44 27.43
N LEU A 422 -18.35 20.87 28.00
CA LEU A 422 -18.94 19.62 27.51
C LEU A 422 -19.45 19.74 26.08
N THR A 423 -20.06 20.88 25.74
CA THR A 423 -20.59 21.13 24.40
C THR A 423 -19.45 21.26 23.38
N ALA A 424 -18.38 21.99 23.73
CA ALA A 424 -17.18 22.11 22.89
C ALA A 424 -16.49 20.74 22.65
N LEU A 425 -16.45 19.88 23.67
CA LEU A 425 -15.89 18.54 23.56
C LEU A 425 -16.71 17.63 22.64
N ILE A 426 -18.04 17.69 22.71
CA ILE A 426 -18.91 16.94 21.79
C ILE A 426 -18.72 17.44 20.36
N GLN A 427 -18.58 18.75 20.15
CA GLN A 427 -18.29 19.31 18.82
C GLN A 427 -16.95 18.81 18.25
N GLN A 428 -15.90 18.73 19.08
CA GLN A 428 -14.63 18.13 18.66
C GLN A 428 -14.78 16.65 18.28
N LEU A 429 -15.52 15.87 19.06
CA LEU A 429 -15.83 14.47 18.75
C LEU A 429 -16.58 14.34 17.42
N ILE A 430 -17.51 15.25 17.14
CA ILE A 430 -18.24 15.31 15.88
C ILE A 430 -17.28 15.53 14.69
N ILE A 431 -16.35 16.50 14.80
CA ILE A 431 -15.36 16.78 13.74
C ILE A 431 -14.46 15.57 13.49
N MET A 432 -13.96 14.93 14.56
CA MET A 432 -13.14 13.71 14.43
C MET A 432 -13.88 12.59 13.73
N GLN A 433 -15.18 12.50 13.98
CA GLN A 433 -16.01 11.47 13.42
C GLN A 433 -16.35 11.70 11.95
N ASP A 434 -16.52 12.95 11.53
CA ASP A 434 -16.69 13.30 10.12
C ASP A 434 -15.44 12.94 9.31
N ASP A 435 -14.24 13.25 9.82
CA ASP A 435 -12.97 12.87 9.19
C ASP A 435 -12.82 11.35 9.03
N LEU A 436 -13.22 10.57 10.04
CA LEU A 436 -13.25 9.10 9.94
C LEU A 436 -14.28 8.59 8.95
N TYR A 437 -15.46 9.23 8.89
CA TYR A 437 -16.51 8.85 7.95
C TYR A 437 -16.08 9.10 6.51
N GLU A 438 -15.47 10.26 6.23
CA GLU A 438 -14.94 10.62 4.91
C GLU A 438 -13.89 9.59 4.46
N LYS A 439 -12.87 9.34 5.30
CA LYS A 439 -11.83 8.34 5.02
C LYS A 439 -12.40 6.96 4.75
N LEU A 440 -13.40 6.50 5.52
CA LEU A 440 -14.02 5.19 5.30
C LEU A 440 -14.87 5.14 4.02
N THR A 441 -15.47 6.25 3.62
CA THR A 441 -16.30 6.35 2.41
C THR A 441 -15.42 6.34 1.16
N ASP A 442 -14.31 7.07 1.17
CA ASP A 442 -13.30 7.01 0.11
C ASP A 442 -12.77 5.58 -0.07
N LEU A 443 -12.46 4.91 1.04
CA LEU A 443 -12.02 3.51 1.03
C LEU A 443 -13.07 2.56 0.45
N LEU A 444 -14.35 2.77 0.75
CA LEU A 444 -15.44 1.98 0.16
C LEU A 444 -15.44 2.15 -1.37
N SER A 445 -15.30 3.38 -1.87
CA SER A 445 -15.26 3.65 -3.31
C SER A 445 -14.08 2.99 -4.01
N ASP A 446 -12.88 3.04 -3.42
CA ASP A 446 -11.69 2.36 -3.93
C ASP A 446 -11.86 0.84 -3.98
N LEU A 447 -12.49 0.25 -2.95
CA LEU A 447 -12.79 -1.18 -2.93
C LEU A 447 -13.79 -1.58 -4.01
N GLU A 448 -14.80 -0.75 -4.26
CA GLU A 448 -15.73 -1.01 -5.35
C GLU A 448 -15.06 -0.95 -6.72
N VAL A 449 -14.15 0.00 -6.95
CA VAL A 449 -13.37 0.10 -8.18
C VAL A 449 -12.48 -1.14 -8.35
N LYS A 450 -11.75 -1.53 -7.30
CA LYS A 450 -10.91 -2.73 -7.31
C LYS A 450 -11.73 -4.01 -7.53
N ARG A 451 -12.90 -4.14 -6.91
CA ARG A 451 -13.84 -5.25 -7.13
C ARG A 451 -14.28 -5.30 -8.60
N ARG A 452 -14.74 -4.18 -9.17
CA ARG A 452 -15.14 -4.10 -10.58
C ARG A 452 -13.99 -4.48 -11.53
N SER A 453 -12.75 -4.15 -11.18
CA SER A 453 -11.58 -4.56 -11.94
C SER A 453 -11.33 -6.08 -11.84
N LEU A 454 -11.60 -6.71 -10.71
CA LEU A 454 -11.45 -8.17 -10.51
C LEU A 454 -12.60 -8.97 -11.12
N GLU A 455 -13.81 -8.40 -11.16
CA GLU A 455 -14.99 -8.93 -11.84
C GLU A 455 -14.97 -8.68 -13.35
N ASN A 456 -13.94 -8.00 -13.87
CA ASN A 456 -13.82 -7.74 -15.29
C ASN A 456 -13.68 -9.08 -16.04
N PRO A 457 -14.66 -9.45 -16.87
CA PRO A 457 -14.69 -10.76 -17.53
C PRO A 457 -13.51 -10.96 -18.48
N THR A 458 -12.95 -9.88 -19.04
CA THR A 458 -11.79 -9.93 -19.93
C THR A 458 -10.51 -10.29 -19.18
N LEU A 459 -10.31 -9.72 -17.98
CA LEU A 459 -9.15 -10.03 -17.13
C LEU A 459 -9.30 -11.40 -16.46
N GLN A 460 -10.53 -11.84 -16.17
CA GLN A 460 -10.78 -13.21 -15.70
C GLN A 460 -10.51 -14.24 -16.80
N ALA A 461 -10.94 -13.98 -18.03
CA ALA A 461 -10.64 -14.83 -19.19
C ALA A 461 -9.13 -14.86 -19.50
N GLU A 462 -8.44 -13.73 -19.41
CA GLU A 462 -6.98 -13.68 -19.58
C GLU A 462 -6.28 -14.54 -18.52
N ARG A 463 -6.71 -14.45 -17.25
CA ARG A 463 -6.19 -15.28 -16.16
C ARG A 463 -6.51 -16.77 -16.33
N SER A 464 -7.72 -17.12 -16.76
CA SER A 464 -8.11 -18.52 -17.00
C SER A 464 -7.31 -19.13 -18.14
N LEU A 465 -7.15 -18.42 -19.26
CA LEU A 465 -6.32 -18.83 -20.38
C LEU A 465 -4.87 -19.00 -19.96
N TYR A 466 -4.34 -18.09 -19.13
CA TYR A 466 -3.00 -18.22 -18.56
C TYR A 466 -2.86 -19.50 -17.75
N VAL A 467 -3.83 -19.80 -16.87
CA VAL A 467 -3.82 -21.02 -16.05
C VAL A 467 -3.93 -22.29 -16.92
N HIS A 468 -4.80 -22.28 -17.93
CA HIS A 468 -4.95 -23.43 -18.83
C HIS A 468 -3.72 -23.65 -19.69
N PHE A 469 -3.00 -22.60 -20.06
CA PHE A 469 -1.71 -22.70 -20.75
C PHE A 469 -0.66 -23.49 -19.95
N TYR A 470 -0.71 -23.40 -18.62
CA TYR A 470 0.24 -24.11 -17.75
C TYR A 470 -0.21 -25.48 -17.27
N CYS A 471 -1.51 -25.65 -17.02
CA CYS A 471 -2.01 -26.82 -16.31
C CYS A 471 -2.74 -27.83 -17.21
N ASN A 472 -3.20 -27.41 -18.40
CA ASN A 472 -4.03 -28.27 -19.24
C ASN A 472 -4.11 -27.76 -20.69
N GLU A 473 -3.19 -28.23 -21.55
CA GLU A 473 -3.12 -27.82 -22.96
C GLU A 473 -4.40 -28.12 -23.74
N ASP A 474 -5.07 -29.25 -23.46
CA ASP A 474 -6.33 -29.63 -24.12
C ASP A 474 -7.49 -28.67 -23.77
N ARG A 475 -7.57 -28.23 -22.51
CA ARG A 475 -8.55 -27.22 -22.09
C ARG A 475 -8.26 -25.85 -22.68
N LEU A 476 -6.98 -25.45 -22.75
CA LEU A 476 -6.60 -24.21 -23.43
C LEU A 476 -7.07 -24.23 -24.88
N ARG A 477 -6.82 -25.34 -25.59
CA ARG A 477 -7.22 -25.50 -26.99
C ARG A 477 -8.73 -25.39 -27.17
N GLN A 478 -9.52 -26.01 -26.28
CA GLN A 478 -10.97 -25.87 -26.27
C GLN A 478 -11.45 -24.43 -26.02
N GLU A 479 -10.89 -23.72 -25.02
CA GLU A 479 -11.28 -22.35 -24.72
C GLU A 479 -10.94 -21.39 -25.88
N VAL A 480 -9.77 -21.55 -26.50
CA VAL A 480 -9.36 -20.76 -27.67
C VAL A 480 -10.27 -21.03 -28.87
N GLU A 481 -10.64 -22.29 -29.13
CA GLU A 481 -11.60 -22.63 -30.19
C GLU A 481 -13.01 -22.06 -29.92
N GLU A 482 -13.47 -22.03 -28.68
CA GLU A 482 -14.75 -21.40 -28.32
C GLU A 482 -14.70 -19.87 -28.51
N LEU A 483 -13.60 -19.22 -28.12
CA LEU A 483 -13.38 -17.79 -28.34
C LEU A 483 -13.32 -17.45 -29.84
N GLU A 484 -12.67 -18.28 -30.65
CA GLU A 484 -12.64 -18.13 -32.11
C GLU A 484 -14.05 -18.27 -32.73
N LYS A 485 -14.85 -19.24 -32.27
CA LYS A 485 -16.26 -19.40 -32.67
C LYS A 485 -17.12 -18.19 -32.26
N GLN A 486 -16.90 -17.62 -31.09
CA GLN A 486 -17.61 -16.41 -30.64
C GLN A 486 -17.20 -15.16 -31.45
N ALA A 487 -15.91 -14.99 -31.76
CA ALA A 487 -15.41 -13.89 -32.57
C ALA A 487 -15.95 -13.94 -34.02
N THR A 488 -15.97 -15.14 -34.61
CA THR A 488 -16.53 -15.36 -35.95
C THR A 488 -18.06 -15.19 -36.00
N ALA A 489 -18.78 -15.49 -34.91
CA ALA A 489 -20.22 -15.21 -34.79
C ALA A 489 -20.53 -13.72 -34.60
N SER A 490 -19.68 -12.99 -33.86
CA SER A 490 -19.74 -11.54 -33.67
C SER A 490 -19.53 -10.76 -34.97
N SER A 491 -18.55 -11.19 -35.78
CA SER A 491 -18.22 -10.60 -37.08
C SER A 491 -19.33 -10.79 -38.14
N LYS A 492 -20.23 -11.76 -37.96
CA LYS A 492 -21.36 -12.04 -38.86
C LYS A 492 -22.65 -11.29 -38.53
N ARG A 493 -22.70 -10.44 -37.49
CA ARG A 493 -23.88 -9.59 -37.25
C ARG A 493 -23.93 -8.48 -38.30
N PRO A 494 -24.99 -8.37 -39.13
CA PRO A 494 -25.15 -7.23 -40.02
C PRO A 494 -25.28 -5.95 -39.18
N PRO A 495 -24.80 -4.79 -39.68
CA PRO A 495 -24.90 -3.54 -38.96
C PRO A 495 -26.39 -3.26 -38.68
N ARG A 496 -26.73 -3.01 -37.42
CA ARG A 496 -28.06 -2.54 -37.03
C ARG A 496 -28.35 -1.27 -37.83
N GLU A 497 -29.30 -1.35 -38.76
CA GLU A 497 -29.88 -0.18 -39.39
C GLU A 497 -30.41 0.74 -38.29
N LEU A 498 -29.77 1.89 -38.15
CA LEU A 498 -30.29 3.02 -37.39
C LEU A 498 -31.57 3.47 -38.11
N PRO A 499 -32.72 3.61 -37.43
CA PRO A 499 -33.92 4.10 -38.07
C PRO A 499 -33.73 5.58 -38.40
N TYR A 500 -33.56 5.87 -39.69
CA TYR A 500 -33.72 7.19 -40.25
C TYR A 500 -35.20 7.62 -40.12
N GLY A 501 -35.41 8.76 -39.47
CA GLY A 501 -36.49 9.70 -39.78
C GLY A 501 -37.85 9.50 -39.11
N ARG A 502 -38.22 10.46 -38.25
CA ARG A 502 -39.22 11.44 -38.69
C ARG A 502 -39.04 12.78 -37.96
N GLU A 503 -39.10 13.83 -38.77
CA GLU A 503 -39.15 15.26 -38.41
C GLU A 503 -40.29 15.60 -37.46
#